data_AF-A0A5E5R0G1-F1
#
_entry.id   AF-A0A5E5R0G1-F1
#
_cell.length_a   1.000
_cell.length_b   1.000
_cell.length_c   1.000
_cell.angle_alpha   90.00
_cell.angle_beta   90.00
_cell.angle_gamma   90.00
#
_symmetry.space_group_name_H-M   'P 1'
#
loop_
_entity.id
_entity.type
_entity.pdbx_description
1 polymer ?
#
loop_
_entity_poly.entity_id
_entity_poly.type
_entity_poly.pdbx_seq_one_letter_code
_entity_poly.pdbx_strand_id
1 'polypeptide(L)'
;MPGVERFVGIGQLAPELLAWLWTQRRPLDAEALALARAAWDAYRDPAPLRWAQLAAAPTPALPLLGPALRRQLHELPALRDGLSLSERLTLEIVRDGERPSAGQVFAELTARREPCPISAT
;
A
#
# COMPACT_ATOMS: atom_id res chain seq x y z
N MET A 1 -1.55 -2.16 -15.69
CA MET A 1 -3.03 -2.30 -15.84
C MET A 1 -3.47 -1.54 -17.09
N PRO A 2 -4.11 -2.18 -18.08
CA PRO A 2 -4.52 -1.49 -19.31
C PRO A 2 -5.52 -0.36 -19.01
N GLY A 3 -5.23 0.85 -19.51
CA GLY A 3 -6.17 1.99 -19.44
C GLY A 3 -6.31 2.68 -18.07
N VAL A 4 -5.54 2.29 -17.05
CA VAL A 4 -5.57 2.93 -15.72
C VAL A 4 -4.27 3.69 -15.49
N GLU A 5 -4.34 5.03 -15.50
CA GLU A 5 -3.18 5.92 -15.28
C GLU A 5 -2.56 5.73 -13.90
N ARG A 6 -3.40 5.61 -12.86
CA ARG A 6 -2.99 5.34 -11.48
C ARG A 6 -3.91 4.28 -10.86
N PHE A 7 -3.40 3.06 -10.72
CA PHE A 7 -4.15 1.96 -10.12
C PHE A 7 -4.04 2.02 -8.59
N VAL A 8 -5.15 2.40 -7.93
CA VAL A 8 -5.26 2.60 -6.48
C VAL A 8 -6.05 1.50 -5.79
N GLY A 9 -6.78 0.67 -6.55
CA GLY A 9 -7.53 -0.45 -6.00
C GLY A 9 -8.52 -1.05 -6.99
N ILE A 10 -9.00 -2.25 -6.64
CA ILE A 10 -9.93 -3.02 -7.47
C ILE A 10 -11.28 -2.31 -7.70
N GLY A 11 -11.66 -1.36 -6.84
CA GLY A 11 -12.88 -0.57 -7.01
C GLY A 11 -12.86 0.40 -8.20
N GLN A 12 -11.69 0.65 -8.82
CA GLN A 12 -11.58 1.44 -10.05
C GLN A 12 -11.83 0.64 -11.33
N LEU A 13 -11.90 -0.69 -11.23
CA LEU A 13 -11.89 -1.57 -12.38
C LEU A 13 -13.31 -1.82 -12.87
N ALA A 14 -13.51 -1.68 -14.18
CA ALA A 14 -14.71 -2.15 -14.84
C ALA A 14 -14.85 -3.69 -14.69
N PRO A 15 -16.07 -4.24 -14.71
CA PRO A 15 -16.30 -5.68 -14.58
C PRO A 15 -15.45 -6.54 -15.53
N GLU A 16 -15.22 -6.07 -16.76
CA GLU A 16 -14.43 -6.77 -17.78
C GLU A 16 -12.95 -6.83 -17.39
N LEU A 17 -12.40 -5.77 -16.77
CA LEU A 17 -11.03 -5.75 -16.27
C LEU A 17 -10.86 -6.69 -15.06
N LEU A 18 -11.87 -6.80 -14.19
CA LEU A 18 -11.87 -7.77 -13.09
C LEU A 18 -11.88 -9.22 -13.61
N ALA A 19 -12.72 -9.51 -14.62
CA ALA A 19 -12.75 -10.81 -15.27
C ALA A 19 -11.40 -11.14 -15.94
N TRP A 20 -10.79 -10.15 -16.61
CA TRP A 20 -9.45 -10.31 -17.17
C TRP A 20 -8.40 -10.59 -16.09
N LEU A 21 -8.37 -9.82 -14.99
CA LEU A 21 -7.46 -10.07 -13.86
C LEU A 21 -7.61 -11.48 -13.29
N TRP A 22 -8.84 -12.00 -13.21
CA TRP A 22 -9.09 -13.36 -12.75
C TRP A 22 -8.38 -14.41 -13.62
N THR A 23 -8.25 -14.17 -14.92
CA THR A 23 -7.49 -15.06 -15.83
C THR A 23 -5.98 -15.01 -15.58
N GLN A 24 -5.47 -13.91 -15.02
CA GLN A 24 -4.03 -13.71 -14.72
C GLN A 24 -3.63 -14.29 -13.35
N ARG A 25 -4.56 -14.89 -12.61
CA ARG A 25 -4.24 -15.51 -11.32
C ARG A 25 -3.24 -16.65 -11.50
N ARG A 26 -2.29 -16.75 -10.58
CA ARG A 26 -1.35 -17.86 -10.50
C ARG A 26 -1.50 -18.57 -9.16
N PRO A 27 -1.25 -19.89 -9.10
CA PRO A 27 -1.09 -20.57 -7.82
C PRO A 27 0.09 -19.96 -7.06
N LEU A 28 -0.01 -19.93 -5.73
CA LEU A 28 1.12 -19.61 -4.86
C LEU A 28 1.95 -20.87 -4.66
N ASP A 29 3.24 -20.79 -4.97
CA ASP A 29 4.19 -21.86 -4.72
C ASP A 29 4.68 -21.86 -3.26
N ALA A 30 5.50 -22.85 -2.91
CA ALA A 30 6.05 -23.00 -1.57
C ALA A 30 6.91 -21.79 -1.16
N GLU A 31 7.61 -21.15 -2.10
CA GLU A 31 8.45 -19.98 -1.84
C GLU A 31 7.59 -18.77 -1.44
N ALA A 32 6.53 -18.50 -2.20
CA ALA A 32 5.57 -17.43 -1.90
C ALA A 32 4.88 -17.66 -0.55
N LEU A 33 4.49 -18.90 -0.22
CA LEU A 33 3.89 -19.24 1.06
C LEU A 33 4.86 -19.08 2.24
N ALA A 34 6.12 -19.50 2.07
CA ALA A 34 7.15 -19.31 3.09
C ALA A 34 7.44 -17.82 3.33
N LEU A 35 7.52 -17.03 2.25
CA LEU A 35 7.70 -15.59 2.33
C LEU A 35 6.51 -14.89 3.03
N ALA A 36 5.27 -15.29 2.70
CA ALA A 36 4.07 -14.77 3.36
C ALA A 36 4.06 -15.07 4.87
N ARG A 37 4.51 -16.27 5.27
CA ARG A 37 4.65 -16.64 6.69
C ARG A 37 5.68 -15.76 7.40
N ALA A 38 6.86 -15.61 6.81
CA ALA A 38 7.91 -14.76 7.36
C ALA A 38 7.45 -13.29 7.51
N ALA A 39 6.70 -12.79 6.52
CA ALA A 39 6.10 -11.46 6.58
C ALA A 39 5.11 -11.30 7.72
N TRP A 40 4.22 -12.28 7.90
CA TRP A 40 3.26 -12.28 8.98
C TRP A 40 3.91 -12.35 10.37
N ASP A 41 4.96 -13.15 10.51
CA ASP A 41 5.71 -13.25 11.77
C ASP A 41 6.46 -11.95 12.07
N ALA A 42 7.06 -11.32 11.06
CA ALA A 42 7.72 -10.02 11.19
C ALA A 42 6.75 -8.89 11.52
N TYR A 43 5.55 -8.89 10.93
CA TYR A 43 4.52 -7.87 11.18
C TYR A 43 3.96 -7.92 12.61
N ARG A 44 3.90 -9.13 13.20
CA ARG A 44 3.41 -9.34 14.57
C ARG A 44 4.49 -9.19 15.64
N ASP A 45 5.75 -9.00 15.24
CA ASP A 45 6.85 -8.83 16.19
C ASP A 45 6.61 -7.55 17.02
N PRO A 46 6.84 -7.56 18.35
CA PRO A 46 6.68 -6.38 19.19
C PRO A 46 7.56 -5.19 18.76
N ALA A 47 8.65 -5.45 18.01
CA ALA A 47 9.50 -4.42 17.43
C ALA A 47 9.41 -4.44 15.89
N PRO A 48 9.33 -3.28 15.23
CA PRO A 48 9.20 -3.21 13.77
C PRO A 48 10.50 -3.53 13.01
N LEU A 49 11.55 -4.00 13.69
CA LEU A 49 12.88 -4.22 13.10
C LEU A 49 12.86 -5.31 12.03
N ARG A 50 12.25 -6.47 12.32
CA ARG A 50 12.14 -7.58 11.35
C ARG A 50 11.27 -7.20 10.16
N TRP A 51 10.21 -6.45 10.42
CA TRP A 51 9.36 -5.91 9.39
C TRP A 51 10.13 -4.94 8.49
N ALA A 52 10.88 -3.99 9.06
CA ALA A 52 11.73 -3.07 8.31
C ALA A 52 12.79 -3.78 7.46
N GLN A 53 13.42 -4.83 8.00
CA GLN A 53 14.37 -5.66 7.24
C GLN A 53 13.70 -6.32 6.04
N LEU A 54 12.54 -6.93 6.23
CA LEU A 54 11.81 -7.58 5.15
C LEU A 54 11.32 -6.59 4.08
N ALA A 55 10.92 -5.40 4.51
CA ALA A 55 10.48 -4.33 3.63
C ALA A 55 11.60 -3.77 2.73
N ALA A 56 12.86 -3.89 3.18
CA ALA A 56 14.05 -3.51 2.43
C ALA A 56 14.62 -4.63 1.54
N ALA A 57 14.21 -5.89 1.78
CA ALA A 57 14.68 -7.04 1.02
C ALA A 57 13.90 -7.21 -0.30
N PRO A 58 14.51 -7.78 -1.36
CA PRO A 58 13.78 -8.21 -2.54
C PRO A 58 12.77 -9.31 -2.20
N THR A 59 11.55 -9.19 -2.73
CA THR A 59 10.46 -10.18 -2.54
C THR A 59 9.97 -10.74 -3.88
N PRO A 60 10.80 -11.44 -4.67
CA PRO A 60 10.45 -11.84 -6.04
C PRO A 60 9.24 -12.78 -6.10
N ALA A 61 9.07 -13.67 -5.11
CA ALA A 61 7.91 -14.55 -5.03
C ALA A 61 6.59 -13.79 -4.74
N LEU A 62 6.66 -12.59 -4.15
CA LEU A 62 5.54 -11.69 -3.88
C LEU A 62 5.96 -10.23 -4.17
N PRO A 63 6.02 -9.80 -5.44
CA PRO A 63 6.66 -8.54 -5.82
C PRO A 63 6.07 -7.28 -5.16
N LEU A 64 4.78 -7.33 -4.81
CA LEU A 64 4.08 -6.22 -4.17
C LEU A 64 4.30 -6.17 -2.64
N LEU A 65 4.87 -7.22 -2.04
CA LEU A 65 5.04 -7.33 -0.59
C LEU A 65 6.00 -6.28 -0.05
N GLY A 66 7.22 -6.18 -0.58
CA GLY A 66 8.21 -5.20 -0.12
C GLY A 66 7.69 -3.75 -0.13
N PRO A 67 7.15 -3.25 -1.26
CA PRO A 67 6.51 -1.93 -1.32
C PRO A 67 5.36 -1.75 -0.33
N ALA A 68 4.48 -2.75 -0.17
CA ALA A 68 3.36 -2.69 0.77
C ALA A 68 3.86 -2.61 2.23
N LEU A 69 4.85 -3.43 2.60
CA LEU A 69 5.47 -3.39 3.92
C LEU A 69 6.14 -2.05 4.19
N ARG A 70 6.86 -1.49 3.22
CA ARG A 70 7.47 -0.15 3.32
C ARG A 70 6.42 0.93 3.54
N ARG A 71 5.35 0.92 2.74
CA ARG A 71 4.26 1.89 2.91
C ARG A 71 3.62 1.78 4.28
N GLN A 72 3.39 0.57 4.77
CA GLN A 72 2.77 0.35 6.06
C GLN A 72 3.70 0.76 7.24
N LEU A 73 5.03 0.68 7.10
CA LEU A 73 5.98 1.20 8.10
C LEU A 73 5.85 2.71 8.30
N HIS A 74 5.40 3.45 7.29
CA HIS A 74 5.13 4.88 7.42
C HIS A 74 3.89 5.20 8.25
N GLU A 75 3.10 4.21 8.69
CA GLU A 75 2.04 4.41 9.68
C GLU A 75 2.55 4.34 11.12
N LEU A 76 3.82 3.98 11.33
CA LEU A 76 4.45 4.17 12.64
C LEU A 76 4.66 5.66 12.93
N PRO A 77 4.62 6.09 14.21
CA PRO A 77 4.85 7.49 14.57
C PRO A 77 6.19 8.00 14.05
N ALA A 78 6.15 9.07 13.24
CA ALA A 78 7.38 9.68 12.74
C ALA A 78 8.17 10.31 13.89
N LEU A 79 9.50 10.18 13.88
CA LEU A 79 10.37 10.74 14.92
C LEU A 79 10.30 12.26 15.04
N ARG A 80 9.91 12.95 13.96
CA ARG A 80 9.89 14.42 13.89
C ARG A 80 8.69 15.03 14.63
N ASP A 81 7.52 14.43 14.47
CA ASP A 81 6.25 15.03 14.89
C ASP A 81 5.22 14.02 15.42
N GLY A 82 5.59 12.73 15.52
CA GLY A 82 4.73 11.65 16.00
C GLY A 82 3.63 11.24 15.02
N LEU A 83 3.49 11.92 13.88
CA LEU A 83 2.41 11.65 12.94
C LEU A 83 2.71 10.42 12.08
N SER A 84 1.66 9.65 11.84
CA SER A 84 1.61 8.68 10.75
C SER A 84 1.62 9.39 9.39
N LEU A 85 1.97 8.68 8.32
CA LEU A 85 1.86 9.23 6.97
C LEU A 85 0.43 9.62 6.61
N SER A 86 -0.56 8.79 6.94
CA SER A 86 -1.97 9.10 6.66
C SER A 86 -2.45 10.34 7.42
N GLU A 87 -2.05 10.50 8.68
CA GLU A 87 -2.34 11.70 9.48
C GLU A 87 -1.69 12.95 8.88
N ARG A 88 -0.41 12.84 8.50
CA ARG A 88 0.31 13.94 7.86
C ARG A 88 -0.34 14.38 6.56
N LEU A 89 -0.61 13.43 5.65
CA LEU A 89 -1.24 13.74 4.37
C LEU A 89 -2.63 14.35 4.59
N THR A 90 -3.38 13.86 5.57
CA THR A 90 -4.69 14.42 5.97
C THR A 90 -4.55 15.89 6.39
N LEU A 91 -3.60 16.21 7.28
CA LEU A 91 -3.38 17.58 7.73
C LEU A 91 -2.88 18.50 6.60
N GLU A 92 -2.04 17.99 5.70
CA GLU A 92 -1.59 18.73 4.52
C GLU A 92 -2.77 19.05 3.59
N ILE A 93 -3.67 18.11 3.34
CA ILE A 93 -4.87 18.34 2.52
C ILE A 93 -5.79 19.38 3.18
N VAL A 94 -6.00 19.29 4.50
CA VAL A 94 -6.82 20.26 5.24
C VAL A 94 -6.19 21.66 5.20
N ARG A 95 -4.86 21.75 5.33
CA ARG A 95 -4.13 23.02 5.23
C ARG A 95 -4.24 23.63 3.83
N ASP A 96 -4.15 22.81 2.80
CA ASP A 96 -4.12 23.25 1.40
C ASP A 96 -5.52 23.61 0.87
N GLY A 97 -6.60 23.18 1.53
CA GLY A 97 -8.00 23.38 1.11
C GLY A 97 -8.79 24.42 1.90
N GLU A 98 -9.77 25.06 1.25
CA GLU A 98 -10.72 25.97 1.91
C GLU A 98 -11.81 25.19 2.64
N ARG A 99 -11.53 24.75 3.88
CA ARG A 99 -12.46 23.98 4.74
C ARG A 99 -13.04 22.73 4.04
N PRO A 100 -12.20 21.79 3.59
CA PRO A 100 -12.69 20.58 2.94
C PRO A 100 -13.51 19.73 3.91
N SER A 101 -14.58 19.12 3.42
CA SER A 101 -15.29 18.05 4.14
C SER A 101 -14.42 16.81 4.28
N ALA A 102 -14.70 15.96 5.27
CA ALA A 102 -13.99 14.70 5.45
C ALA A 102 -14.02 13.81 4.19
N GLY A 103 -15.12 13.82 3.43
CA GLY A 103 -15.23 13.09 2.17
C GLY A 103 -14.28 13.63 1.08
N GLN A 104 -14.12 14.96 0.99
CA GLN A 104 -13.16 15.58 0.07
C GLN A 104 -11.72 15.28 0.47
N VAL A 105 -11.42 15.29 1.77
CA VAL A 105 -10.09 14.92 2.28
C VAL A 105 -9.77 13.47 1.95
N PHE A 106 -10.70 12.55 2.21
CA PHE A 106 -10.53 11.13 1.89
C PHE A 106 -10.35 10.90 0.38
N ALA A 107 -11.15 11.56 -0.46
CA ALA A 107 -11.06 11.46 -1.91
C ALA A 107 -9.69 11.95 -2.41
N GLU A 108 -9.20 13.10 -1.94
CA GLU A 108 -7.90 13.65 -2.32
C GLU A 108 -6.74 12.76 -1.83
N LEU A 109 -6.83 12.27 -0.59
CA LEU A 109 -5.83 11.37 -0.01
C LEU A 109 -5.69 10.10 -0.86
N THR A 110 -6.79 9.41 -1.11
CA THR A 110 -6.78 8.13 -1.81
C THR A 110 -6.48 8.27 -3.30
N ALA A 111 -7.03 9.29 -3.96
CA ALA A 111 -6.91 9.47 -5.41
C ALA A 111 -5.59 10.12 -5.84
N ARG A 112 -4.97 10.97 -5.01
CA ARG A 112 -3.82 11.79 -5.43
C ARG A 112 -2.61 11.72 -4.51
N ARG A 113 -2.79 11.82 -3.19
CA ARG A 113 -1.68 12.03 -2.25
C ARG A 113 -1.02 10.75 -1.76
N GLU A 114 -1.77 9.64 -1.70
CA GLU A 114 -1.28 8.35 -1.25
C GLU A 114 -0.12 7.86 -2.15
N PRO A 115 1.10 7.64 -1.61
CA PRO A 115 2.26 7.27 -2.44
C PRO A 115 2.25 5.84 -2.98
N CYS A 116 1.18 5.07 -2.78
CA CYS A 116 1.06 3.70 -3.28
C CYS A 116 0.16 3.58 -4.54
N PRO A 117 0.66 3.85 -5.76
CA PRO A 117 0.11 3.18 -6.91
C PRO A 117 0.75 1.79 -7.01
N ILE A 118 -0.09 0.77 -7.03
CA ILE A 118 0.32 -0.61 -7.29
C ILE A 118 0.70 -0.64 -8.78
N SER A 119 1.96 -0.32 -9.11
CA SER A 119 2.43 -0.48 -10.48
C SER A 119 2.46 -1.96 -10.80
N ALA A 120 1.40 -2.44 -11.46
CA ALA A 120 1.41 -3.71 -12.15
C ALA A 120 2.29 -3.54 -13.39
N THR A 121 3.61 -3.59 -13.19
CA THR A 121 4.56 -3.91 -14.25
C THR A 121 4.45 -5.39 -14.55
#